data_AF-A0A2M7JBA8-F1
#
_entry.id   AF-A0A2M7JBA8-F1
#
_cell.length_a   1.000
_cell.length_b   1.000
_cell.length_c   1.000
_cell.angle_alpha   90.00
_cell.angle_beta   90.00
_cell.angle_gamma   90.00
#
_symmetry.space_group_name_H-M   'P 1'
#
loop_
_entity.id
_entity.type
_entity.pdbx_description
1 polymer ?
#
loop_
_entity_poly.entity_id
_entity_poly.type
_entity_poly.pdbx_seq_one_letter_code
_entity_poly.pdbx_strand_id
1 'polypeptide(L)'
;KDRDILLEEKWYRIPLSHAPRRKPKFLAFYQGAAFKEAGERIELYGRIKYWRLKKRKEILPEEKKHPRANELYLQFFLSRVSKLRKPALNRGRVRISFGFTSLEKLRRSENIRGLFDITPMDDILEAMLKKNKIPFKREFVVKRKNGRIFRLDFALKRGKKPIDVECDGYRWHSQKQQRVKDKLRNEELKRLGWRVLRISEEELLKRPESVLKKITKYRDRP
;
A
#
# COMPACT_ATOMS: atom_id res chain seq x y z
N LYS A 1 -10.80 -17.08 -10.05
CA LYS A 1 -10.69 -18.08 -8.95
C LYS A 1 -11.15 -17.53 -7.60
N ASP A 2 -10.38 -16.68 -6.91
CA ASP A 2 -10.77 -16.27 -5.54
C ASP A 2 -12.06 -15.46 -5.46
N ARG A 3 -12.39 -14.69 -6.51
CA ARG A 3 -13.69 -14.00 -6.62
C ARG A 3 -14.84 -14.97 -6.85
N ASP A 4 -14.64 -16.00 -7.66
CA ASP A 4 -15.68 -16.95 -8.04
C ASP A 4 -16.03 -17.80 -6.82
N ILE A 5 -15.01 -18.33 -6.12
CA ILE A 5 -15.13 -18.97 -4.81
C ILE A 5 -15.88 -18.07 -3.81
N LEU A 6 -15.51 -16.77 -3.75
CA LEU A 6 -16.17 -15.83 -2.85
C LEU A 6 -17.67 -15.68 -3.16
N LEU A 7 -18.05 -15.61 -4.43
CA LEU A 7 -19.43 -15.37 -4.86
C LEU A 7 -20.29 -16.64 -4.79
N GLU A 8 -19.72 -17.78 -5.18
CA GLU A 8 -20.40 -19.07 -5.28
C GLU A 8 -20.39 -19.82 -3.94
N GLU A 9 -19.21 -19.92 -3.31
CA GLU A 9 -18.99 -20.73 -2.10
C GLU A 9 -18.96 -19.89 -0.81
N LYS A 10 -18.98 -18.55 -0.91
CA LYS A 10 -19.08 -17.61 0.23
C LYS A 10 -17.96 -17.76 1.26
N TRP A 11 -16.75 -18.09 0.83
CA TRP A 11 -15.57 -18.09 1.70
C TRP A 11 -14.37 -17.40 1.07
N TYR A 12 -13.42 -16.98 1.91
CA TYR A 12 -12.16 -16.37 1.49
C TYR A 12 -11.00 -16.84 2.36
N ARG A 13 -9.78 -16.88 1.82
CA ARG A 13 -8.59 -17.36 2.55
C ARG A 13 -7.52 -16.29 2.66
N ILE A 14 -6.80 -16.30 3.78
CA ILE A 14 -5.63 -15.46 4.01
C ILE A 14 -4.49 -16.35 4.53
N PRO A 15 -3.27 -16.31 3.94
CA PRO A 15 -2.13 -17.04 4.49
C PRO A 15 -1.90 -16.61 5.95
N LEU A 16 -1.72 -17.56 6.87
CA LEU A 16 -1.55 -17.27 8.30
C LEU A 16 -0.37 -16.33 8.55
N SER A 17 0.72 -16.50 7.79
CA SER A 17 1.92 -15.66 7.85
C SER A 17 1.67 -14.17 7.53
N HIS A 18 0.58 -13.85 6.84
CA HIS A 18 0.20 -12.50 6.44
C HIS A 18 -1.08 -12.02 7.13
N ALA A 19 -1.76 -12.90 7.87
CA ALA A 19 -3.04 -12.59 8.48
C ALA A 19 -2.90 -11.46 9.51
N PRO A 20 -3.83 -10.48 9.52
CA PRO A 20 -3.79 -9.43 10.51
C PRO A 20 -4.12 -9.99 11.91
N ARG A 21 -3.51 -9.41 12.95
CA ARG A 21 -3.74 -9.83 14.34
C ARG A 21 -5.14 -9.50 14.86
N ARG A 22 -5.73 -8.40 14.36
CA ARG A 22 -7.07 -7.95 14.77
C ARG A 22 -8.14 -8.81 14.11
N LYS A 23 -9.09 -9.32 14.90
CA LYS A 23 -10.23 -10.13 14.44
C LYS A 23 -11.33 -9.22 13.87
N PRO A 24 -11.61 -9.25 12.56
CA PRO A 24 -12.68 -8.43 11.98
C PRO A 24 -14.04 -9.12 12.11
N LYS A 25 -15.12 -8.33 12.09
CA LYS A 25 -16.51 -8.84 11.96
C LYS A 25 -16.95 -8.99 10.50
N PHE A 26 -16.29 -8.26 9.60
CA PHE A 26 -16.59 -8.21 8.17
C PHE A 26 -15.29 -8.25 7.37
N LEU A 27 -15.33 -8.85 6.18
CA LEU A 27 -14.28 -8.71 5.17
C LEU A 27 -14.80 -7.87 4.02
N ALA A 28 -13.92 -7.04 3.46
CA ALA A 28 -14.16 -6.31 2.23
C ALA A 28 -13.03 -6.62 1.25
N PHE A 29 -13.35 -6.71 -0.05
CA PHE A 29 -12.47 -7.30 -1.05
C PHE A 29 -11.99 -6.24 -2.03
N TYR A 30 -10.67 -6.04 -2.07
CA TYR A 30 -10.04 -5.16 -3.05
C TYR A 30 -9.83 -5.90 -4.38
N GLN A 31 -10.43 -5.39 -5.44
CA GLN A 31 -10.22 -5.85 -6.81
C GLN A 31 -9.02 -5.13 -7.39
N GLY A 32 -7.96 -5.86 -7.72
CA GLY A 32 -6.76 -5.30 -8.33
C GLY A 32 -6.95 -4.93 -9.82
N ALA A 33 -5.90 -4.40 -10.44
CA ALA A 33 -5.91 -3.98 -11.85
C ALA A 33 -6.21 -5.11 -12.85
N ALA A 34 -6.00 -6.39 -12.47
CA ALA A 34 -6.34 -7.55 -13.31
C ALA A 34 -7.84 -7.63 -13.68
N PHE A 35 -8.70 -6.92 -12.93
CA PHE A 35 -10.12 -6.84 -13.22
C PHE A 35 -10.49 -5.77 -14.28
N LYS A 36 -9.53 -5.03 -14.87
CA LYS A 36 -9.77 -3.98 -15.89
C LYS A 36 -10.74 -2.89 -15.38
N GLU A 37 -11.80 -2.58 -16.12
CA GLU A 37 -12.88 -1.67 -15.70
C GLU A 37 -13.56 -2.12 -14.39
N ALA A 38 -13.49 -3.42 -14.10
CA ALA A 38 -13.73 -4.14 -12.84
C ALA A 38 -12.93 -3.70 -11.60
N GLY A 39 -11.79 -3.06 -11.84
CA GLY A 39 -10.65 -3.07 -10.93
C GLY A 39 -10.45 -1.82 -10.11
N GLU A 40 -9.36 -1.87 -9.36
CA GLU A 40 -8.84 -0.82 -8.48
C GLU A 40 -9.86 -0.28 -7.48
N ARG A 41 -10.70 -1.14 -6.92
CA ARG A 41 -11.79 -0.74 -6.03
C ARG A 41 -12.12 -1.77 -4.95
N ILE A 42 -12.86 -1.32 -3.95
CA ILE A 42 -13.60 -2.18 -3.04
C ILE A 42 -15.08 -2.03 -3.34
N GLU A 43 -15.74 -3.10 -3.74
CA GLU A 43 -17.18 -3.11 -4.00
C GLU A 43 -17.93 -4.22 -3.28
N LEU A 44 -17.24 -5.30 -2.89
CA LEU A 44 -17.84 -6.45 -2.21
C LEU A 44 -17.41 -6.50 -0.75
N TYR A 45 -18.33 -6.90 0.11
CA TYR A 45 -18.05 -7.19 1.51
C TYR A 45 -18.98 -8.27 2.05
N GLY A 46 -18.58 -8.94 3.13
CA GLY A 46 -19.39 -9.98 3.77
C GLY A 46 -19.14 -10.07 5.27
N ARG A 47 -20.19 -10.41 6.03
CA ARG A 47 -20.08 -10.67 7.47
C ARG A 47 -19.47 -12.04 7.69
N ILE A 48 -18.45 -12.13 8.54
CA ILE A 48 -17.85 -13.41 8.94
C ILE A 48 -18.83 -14.16 9.85
N LYS A 49 -19.12 -15.41 9.50
CA LYS A 49 -19.85 -16.37 10.35
C LYS A 49 -18.88 -17.06 11.30
N TYR A 50 -17.86 -17.70 10.73
CA TYR A 50 -16.79 -18.38 11.44
C TYR A 50 -15.55 -18.47 10.56
N TRP A 51 -14.45 -18.95 11.12
CA TRP A 51 -13.24 -19.24 10.39
C TRP A 51 -12.61 -20.53 10.90
N ARG A 52 -11.76 -21.15 10.08
CA ARG A 52 -10.95 -22.31 10.47
C ARG A 52 -9.53 -22.21 9.93
N LEU A 53 -8.61 -22.93 10.56
CA LEU A 53 -7.22 -23.03 10.15
C LEU A 53 -7.00 -24.32 9.35
N LYS A 54 -6.53 -24.20 8.11
CA LYS A 54 -6.32 -25.34 7.20
C LYS A 54 -5.09 -25.15 6.33
N LYS A 55 -4.47 -26.24 5.86
CA LYS A 55 -3.41 -26.17 4.84
C LYS A 55 -4.00 -25.79 3.48
N ARG A 56 -3.21 -25.14 2.62
CA ARG A 56 -3.67 -24.78 1.27
C ARG A 56 -4.25 -25.97 0.50
N LYS A 57 -3.59 -27.12 0.55
CA LYS A 57 -4.03 -28.36 -0.14
C LYS A 57 -5.35 -28.93 0.39
N GLU A 58 -5.76 -28.59 1.61
CA GLU A 58 -7.06 -28.98 2.17
C GLU A 58 -8.18 -28.02 1.76
N ILE A 59 -7.82 -26.76 1.45
CA ILE A 59 -8.76 -25.72 1.01
C ILE A 59 -8.96 -25.77 -0.51
N LEU A 60 -7.88 -26.06 -1.25
CA LEU A 60 -7.84 -26.15 -2.72
C LEU A 60 -7.24 -27.51 -3.12
N PRO A 61 -8.05 -28.59 -3.14
CA PRO A 61 -7.58 -29.95 -3.40
C PRO A 61 -6.94 -30.14 -4.78
N GLU A 62 -7.28 -29.30 -5.75
CA GLU A 62 -6.70 -29.26 -7.09
C GLU A 62 -5.27 -28.68 -7.13
N GLU A 63 -4.83 -28.02 -6.05
CA GLU A 63 -3.51 -27.39 -5.94
C GLU A 63 -2.54 -28.18 -5.03
N LYS A 64 -2.65 -29.50 -4.97
CA LYS A 64 -1.81 -30.37 -4.11
C LYS A 64 -0.29 -30.19 -4.32
N LYS A 65 0.15 -29.91 -5.55
CA LYS A 65 1.58 -29.72 -5.91
C LYS A 65 2.05 -28.26 -5.83
N HIS A 66 1.21 -27.34 -5.35
CA HIS A 66 1.60 -25.93 -5.24
C HIS A 66 2.76 -25.74 -4.26
N PRO A 67 3.74 -24.85 -4.49
CA PRO A 67 4.87 -24.63 -3.57
C PRO A 67 4.46 -24.34 -2.13
N ARG A 68 3.28 -23.74 -1.96
CA ARG A 68 2.66 -23.41 -0.66
C ARG A 68 1.59 -24.40 -0.19
N ALA A 69 1.52 -25.61 -0.76
CA ALA A 69 0.46 -26.58 -0.48
C ALA A 69 0.34 -26.93 1.01
N ASN A 70 1.46 -26.95 1.74
CA ASN A 70 1.52 -27.26 3.17
C ASN A 70 1.47 -26.03 4.09
N GLU A 71 1.44 -24.80 3.55
CA GLU A 71 1.31 -23.59 4.36
C GLU A 71 -0.10 -23.47 4.95
N LEU A 72 -0.18 -22.89 6.15
CA LEU A 72 -1.43 -22.66 6.87
C LEU A 72 -2.13 -21.38 6.39
N TYR A 73 -3.46 -21.48 6.25
CA TYR A 73 -4.35 -20.41 5.85
C TYR A 73 -5.52 -20.31 6.82
N LEU A 74 -5.93 -19.08 7.12
CA LEU A 74 -7.23 -18.79 7.72
C LEU A 74 -8.28 -18.81 6.61
N GLN A 75 -9.23 -19.73 6.68
CA GLN A 75 -10.40 -19.79 5.80
C GLN A 75 -11.60 -19.19 6.52
N PHE A 76 -12.10 -18.06 6.01
CA PHE A 76 -13.25 -17.33 6.55
C PHE A 76 -14.51 -17.69 5.77
N PHE A 77 -15.57 -18.06 6.47
CA PHE A 77 -16.89 -18.31 5.90
C PHE A 77 -17.81 -17.12 6.15
N LEU A 78 -18.54 -16.70 5.13
CA LEU A 78 -19.34 -15.49 5.12
C LEU A 78 -20.83 -15.82 5.13
N SER A 79 -21.66 -14.96 5.72
CA SER A 79 -23.12 -15.15 5.69
C SER A 79 -23.69 -14.87 4.31
N ARG A 80 -23.47 -13.64 3.83
CA ARG A 80 -23.81 -13.13 2.52
C ARG A 80 -22.68 -12.22 2.05
N VAL A 81 -22.39 -12.30 0.76
CA VAL A 81 -21.56 -11.30 0.08
C VAL A 81 -22.50 -10.27 -0.51
N SER A 82 -22.30 -9.02 -0.12
CA SER A 82 -23.12 -7.88 -0.51
C SER A 82 -22.28 -6.88 -1.29
N LYS A 83 -22.91 -6.20 -2.25
CA LYS A 83 -22.31 -5.08 -2.98
C LYS A 83 -22.53 -3.78 -2.23
N LEU A 84 -21.54 -2.89 -2.24
CA LEU A 84 -21.68 -1.51 -1.77
C LEU A 84 -22.54 -0.72 -2.75
N ARG A 85 -23.31 0.25 -2.25
CA ARG A 85 -24.11 1.16 -3.09
C ARG A 85 -23.23 1.99 -4.03
N LYS A 86 -22.09 2.45 -3.51
CA LYS A 86 -21.01 3.08 -4.29
C LYS A 86 -19.69 2.38 -3.95
N PRO A 87 -18.86 1.99 -4.94
CA PRO A 87 -17.58 1.38 -4.67
C PRO A 87 -16.58 2.42 -4.14
N ALA A 88 -15.66 1.98 -3.27
CA ALA A 88 -14.52 2.80 -2.86
C ALA A 88 -13.38 2.64 -3.89
N LEU A 89 -13.15 3.68 -4.70
CA LEU A 89 -12.16 3.67 -5.79
C LEU A 89 -10.73 4.00 -5.30
N ASN A 90 -9.72 3.35 -5.87
CA ASN A 90 -8.31 3.62 -5.58
C ASN A 90 -7.69 4.67 -6.51
N ARG A 91 -8.34 5.84 -6.65
CA ARG A 91 -7.87 6.92 -7.54
C ARG A 91 -6.46 7.42 -7.21
N GLY A 92 -6.08 7.36 -5.94
CA GLY A 92 -4.76 7.79 -5.45
C GLY A 92 -3.65 6.74 -5.52
N ARG A 93 -3.88 5.58 -6.18
CA ARG A 93 -2.93 4.46 -6.29
C ARG A 93 -2.32 4.03 -4.95
N VAL A 94 -3.13 4.07 -3.90
CA VAL A 94 -2.73 3.69 -2.54
C VAL A 94 -2.42 2.20 -2.54
N ARG A 95 -1.25 1.82 -2.03
CA ARG A 95 -0.90 0.41 -1.84
C ARG A 95 -1.57 -0.12 -0.57
N ILE A 96 -2.54 -1.02 -0.73
CA ILE A 96 -3.27 -1.63 0.37
C ILE A 96 -2.84 -3.10 0.51
N SER A 97 -2.57 -3.52 1.74
CA SER A 97 -2.48 -4.95 2.09
C SER A 97 -3.70 -5.35 2.92
N PHE A 98 -3.65 -5.11 4.23
CA PHE A 98 -4.79 -5.27 5.15
C PHE A 98 -5.06 -3.97 5.89
N GLY A 99 -6.21 -3.35 5.61
CA GLY A 99 -6.69 -2.16 6.31
C GLY A 99 -7.89 -2.44 7.19
N PHE A 100 -7.97 -1.74 8.31
CA PHE A 100 -9.11 -1.80 9.23
C PHE A 100 -9.86 -0.49 9.22
N THR A 101 -11.17 -0.57 9.10
CA THR A 101 -12.09 0.57 9.12
C THR A 101 -13.43 0.11 9.70
N SER A 102 -14.35 1.04 9.92
CA SER A 102 -15.72 0.70 10.35
C SER A 102 -16.59 0.31 9.15
N LEU A 103 -17.64 -0.49 9.40
CA LEU A 103 -18.61 -0.82 8.35
C LEU A 103 -19.31 0.44 7.83
N GLU A 104 -19.53 1.42 8.70
CA GLU A 104 -20.10 2.72 8.34
C GLU A 104 -19.21 3.48 7.37
N LYS A 105 -17.91 3.61 7.66
CA LYS A 105 -16.94 4.22 6.75
C LYS A 105 -16.88 3.47 5.42
N LEU A 106 -16.81 2.14 5.45
CA LEU A 106 -16.84 1.33 4.23
C LEU A 106 -18.05 1.61 3.33
N ARG A 107 -19.22 1.85 3.92
CA ARG A 107 -20.46 2.14 3.17
C ARG A 107 -20.55 3.57 2.65
N ARG A 108 -19.85 4.52 3.25
CA ARG A 108 -19.91 5.95 2.92
C ARG A 108 -18.75 6.42 2.04
N SER A 109 -17.56 5.84 2.18
CA SER A 109 -16.35 6.29 1.48
C SER A 109 -16.39 5.93 -0.01
N GLU A 110 -16.21 6.93 -0.86
CA GLU A 110 -16.15 6.76 -2.32
C GLU A 110 -14.74 6.49 -2.85
N ASN A 111 -13.72 6.61 -1.99
CA ASN A 111 -12.34 6.34 -2.34
C ASN A 111 -11.54 5.75 -1.16
N ILE A 112 -10.42 5.10 -1.49
CA ILE A 112 -9.54 4.43 -0.52
C ILE A 112 -8.92 5.41 0.48
N ARG A 113 -8.55 6.63 0.05
CA ARG A 113 -7.95 7.62 0.95
C ARG A 113 -8.92 8.01 2.06
N GLY A 114 -10.17 8.33 1.71
CA GLY A 114 -11.23 8.61 2.69
C GLY A 114 -11.62 7.39 3.53
N LEU A 115 -11.50 6.18 3.00
CA LEU A 115 -11.81 4.95 3.76
C LEU A 115 -10.86 4.73 4.95
N PHE A 116 -9.60 5.12 4.80
CA PHE A 116 -8.53 4.88 5.77
C PHE A 116 -7.95 6.18 6.37
N ASP A 117 -8.57 7.32 6.10
CA ASP A 117 -8.10 8.67 6.48
C ASP A 117 -6.64 8.91 6.07
N ILE A 118 -6.32 8.57 4.82
CA ILE A 118 -4.96 8.74 4.28
C ILE A 118 -4.82 10.15 3.72
N THR A 119 -3.92 10.91 4.32
CA THR A 119 -3.52 12.23 3.83
C THR A 119 -2.81 12.10 2.48
N PRO A 120 -3.17 12.93 1.47
CA PRO A 120 -2.54 12.90 0.15
C PRO A 120 -1.19 13.61 0.14
N MET A 121 -0.23 13.10 0.91
CA MET A 121 1.08 13.69 1.15
C MET A 121 1.82 14.07 -0.15
N ASP A 122 1.82 13.17 -1.13
CA ASP A 122 2.49 13.40 -2.41
C ASP A 122 1.90 14.59 -3.16
N ASP A 123 0.57 14.75 -3.14
CA ASP A 123 -0.09 15.84 -3.87
C ASP A 123 0.19 17.19 -3.19
N ILE A 124 0.29 17.20 -1.86
CA ILE A 124 0.67 18.37 -1.06
C ILE A 124 2.14 18.74 -1.33
N LEU A 125 3.06 17.77 -1.31
CA LEU A 125 4.47 18.00 -1.59
C LEU A 125 4.68 18.47 -3.03
N GLU A 126 3.99 17.87 -4.00
CA GLU A 126 4.01 18.30 -5.39
C GLU A 126 3.58 19.76 -5.55
N ALA A 127 2.45 20.15 -4.94
CA ALA A 127 1.97 21.52 -4.97
C ALA A 127 3.00 22.50 -4.37
N MET A 128 3.64 22.13 -3.26
CA MET A 128 4.69 22.93 -2.63
C MET A 128 5.92 23.08 -3.55
N LEU A 129 6.41 22.00 -4.16
CA LEU A 129 7.55 22.03 -5.06
C LEU A 129 7.26 22.87 -6.32
N LYS A 130 6.07 22.71 -6.91
CA LYS A 130 5.61 23.51 -8.06
C LYS A 130 5.55 25.00 -7.72
N LYS A 131 4.91 25.35 -6.61
CA LYS A 131 4.79 26.74 -6.13
C LYS A 131 6.16 27.41 -5.98
N ASN A 132 7.17 26.66 -5.56
CA ASN A 132 8.54 27.15 -5.35
C ASN A 132 9.46 26.92 -6.56
N LYS A 133 8.93 26.53 -7.72
CA LYS A 133 9.69 26.30 -8.96
C LYS A 133 10.86 25.32 -8.78
N ILE A 134 10.71 24.33 -7.89
CA ILE A 134 11.71 23.28 -7.70
C ILE A 134 11.43 22.17 -8.72
N PRO A 135 12.37 21.83 -9.61
CA PRO A 135 12.18 20.76 -10.58
C PRO A 135 12.22 19.39 -9.90
N PHE A 136 11.27 18.52 -10.23
CA PHE A 136 11.20 17.15 -9.72
C PHE A 136 10.64 16.20 -10.79
N LYS A 137 10.82 14.90 -10.58
CA LYS A 137 10.12 13.83 -11.31
C LYS A 137 9.43 12.91 -10.30
N ARG A 138 8.13 12.65 -10.50
CA ARG A 138 7.37 11.68 -9.70
C ARG A 138 7.67 10.25 -10.14
N GLU A 139 7.53 9.31 -9.20
CA GLU A 139 7.63 7.87 -9.45
C GLU A 139 8.89 7.48 -10.25
N PHE A 140 10.01 8.18 -10.01
CA PHE A 140 11.22 8.03 -10.81
C PHE A 140 11.83 6.64 -10.61
N VAL A 141 12.20 5.99 -11.71
CA VAL A 141 12.67 4.60 -11.69
C VAL A 141 14.19 4.54 -11.82
N VAL A 142 14.84 3.89 -10.84
CA VAL A 142 16.26 3.54 -10.87
C VAL A 142 16.40 2.04 -11.08
N LYS A 143 16.97 1.64 -12.22
CA LYS A 143 17.22 0.23 -12.57
C LYS A 143 18.67 -0.16 -12.27
N ARG A 144 18.87 -1.35 -11.70
CA ARG A 144 20.20 -1.96 -11.52
C ARG A 144 20.50 -2.93 -12.66
N LYS A 145 21.80 -3.22 -12.83
CA LYS A 145 22.29 -4.23 -13.79
C LYS A 145 21.74 -5.63 -13.51
N ASN A 146 21.49 -5.97 -12.24
CA ASN A 146 20.90 -7.25 -11.84
C ASN A 146 19.36 -7.30 -11.98
N GLY A 147 18.75 -6.33 -12.68
CA GLY A 147 17.30 -6.26 -12.88
C GLY A 147 16.49 -5.69 -11.70
N ARG A 148 17.11 -5.39 -10.55
CA ARG A 148 16.41 -4.78 -9.42
C ARG A 148 15.99 -3.35 -9.74
N ILE A 149 14.75 -2.99 -9.37
CA ILE A 149 14.16 -1.68 -9.64
C ILE A 149 13.82 -0.97 -8.33
N PHE A 150 14.23 0.30 -8.20
CA PHE A 150 13.76 1.22 -7.17
C PHE A 150 12.83 2.25 -7.79
N ARG A 151 11.68 2.48 -7.15
CA ARG A 151 10.79 3.59 -7.47
C ARG A 151 10.92 4.62 -6.35
N LEU A 152 11.19 5.85 -6.75
CA LEU A 152 11.40 7.02 -5.90
C LEU A 152 10.14 7.89 -5.98
N ASP A 153 9.65 8.40 -4.86
CA ASP A 153 8.39 9.18 -4.87
C ASP A 153 8.61 10.52 -5.60
N PHE A 154 9.66 11.23 -5.21
CA PHE A 154 10.10 12.48 -5.83
C PHE A 154 11.61 12.51 -6.05
N ALA A 155 12.03 12.44 -7.32
CA ALA A 155 13.43 12.64 -7.69
C ALA A 155 13.72 14.11 -8.02
N LEU A 156 14.59 14.73 -7.24
CA LEU A 156 15.06 16.10 -7.45
C LEU A 156 16.50 16.05 -7.97
N LYS A 157 16.75 16.72 -9.11
CA LYS A 157 18.06 16.78 -9.76
C LYS A 157 18.60 18.21 -9.71
N ARG A 158 19.44 18.50 -8.72
CA ARG A 158 20.29 19.71 -8.64
C ARG A 158 21.39 19.48 -7.59
N GLY A 159 22.62 19.93 -7.86
CA GLY A 159 23.82 19.60 -7.06
C GLY A 159 24.53 18.32 -7.53
N LYS A 160 25.57 17.88 -6.80
CA LYS A 160 26.41 16.72 -7.19
C LYS A 160 25.69 15.37 -7.13
N LYS A 161 24.69 15.23 -6.24
CA LYS A 161 23.97 13.96 -6.02
C LYS A 161 22.46 14.20 -6.08
N PRO A 162 21.71 13.41 -6.87
CA PRO A 162 20.25 13.52 -6.91
C PRO A 162 19.63 13.07 -5.59
N ILE A 163 18.44 13.60 -5.30
CA ILE A 163 17.72 13.34 -4.04
C ILE A 163 16.42 12.62 -4.34
N ASP A 164 16.16 11.58 -3.55
CA ASP A 164 14.87 10.94 -3.38
C ASP A 164 14.18 11.56 -2.16
N VAL A 165 13.07 12.26 -2.37
CA VAL A 165 12.21 12.76 -1.28
C VAL A 165 11.01 11.83 -1.13
N GLU A 166 10.90 11.20 0.04
CA GLU A 166 9.87 10.21 0.34
C GLU A 166 8.87 10.76 1.37
N CYS A 167 7.59 10.54 1.10
CA CYS A 167 6.49 10.89 2.00
C CYS A 167 6.21 9.71 2.94
N ASP A 168 6.60 9.82 4.21
CA ASP A 168 6.33 8.78 5.20
C ASP A 168 4.95 9.01 5.82
N GLY A 169 3.91 8.43 5.20
CA GLY A 169 2.55 8.42 5.73
C GLY A 169 2.46 7.45 6.91
N TYR A 170 2.10 7.96 8.09
CA TYR A 170 1.78 7.10 9.22
C TYR A 170 0.53 6.30 8.85
N ARG A 171 0.63 4.96 8.74
CA ARG A 171 -0.43 3.95 8.99
C ARG A 171 -0.32 2.64 8.20
N TRP A 172 0.86 2.04 8.05
CA TRP A 172 0.89 0.61 7.68
C TRP A 172 1.96 -0.10 8.52
N HIS A 173 1.49 -1.01 9.38
CA HIS A 173 2.22 -1.55 10.52
C HIS A 173 3.69 -1.88 10.20
N SER A 174 4.57 -1.19 10.91
CA SER A 174 6.01 -1.35 10.93
C SER A 174 6.41 -2.73 11.46
N GLN A 175 6.33 -3.74 10.59
CA GLN A 175 6.96 -5.03 10.88
C GLN A 175 8.48 -4.82 10.95
N LYS A 176 9.15 -5.45 11.93
CA LYS A 176 10.63 -5.41 12.06
C LYS A 176 11.33 -5.77 10.75
N GLN A 177 10.75 -6.68 9.95
CA GLN A 177 11.25 -7.06 8.63
C GLN A 177 11.21 -5.92 7.60
N GLN A 178 10.20 -5.03 7.67
CA GLN A 178 10.09 -3.88 6.77
C GLN A 178 11.23 -2.89 7.05
N ARG A 179 11.56 -2.64 8.33
CA ARG A 179 12.68 -1.76 8.72
C ARG A 179 14.03 -2.25 8.16
N VAL A 180 14.27 -3.57 8.18
CA VAL A 180 15.49 -4.15 7.61
C VAL A 180 15.52 -3.96 6.09
N LYS A 181 14.40 -4.21 5.40
CA LYS A 181 14.29 -3.99 3.96
C LYS A 181 14.49 -2.53 3.58
N ASP A 182 13.92 -1.60 4.35
CA ASP A 182 14.06 -0.15 4.11
C ASP A 182 15.50 0.31 4.34
N LYS A 183 16.19 -0.21 5.38
CA LYS A 183 17.61 0.06 5.62
C LYS A 183 18.47 -0.42 4.44
N LEU A 184 18.26 -1.66 3.99
CA LEU A 184 18.99 -2.22 2.84
C LEU A 184 18.71 -1.42 1.56
N ARG A 185 17.45 -1.00 1.34
CA ARG A 185 17.07 -0.14 0.21
C ARG A 185 17.83 1.20 0.25
N ASN A 186 17.86 1.86 1.41
CA ASN A 186 18.51 3.16 1.55
C ASN A 186 20.03 3.06 1.34
N GLU A 187 20.69 2.04 1.90
CA GLU A 187 22.12 1.81 1.66
C GLU A 187 22.43 1.54 0.18
N GLU A 188 21.54 0.82 -0.52
CA GLU A 188 21.72 0.55 -1.94
C GLU A 188 21.50 1.80 -2.81
N LEU A 189 20.50 2.62 -2.51
CA LEU A 189 20.30 3.91 -3.18
C LEU A 189 21.49 4.85 -2.96
N LYS A 190 22.06 4.89 -1.75
CA LYS A 190 23.30 5.64 -1.46
C LYS A 190 24.46 5.18 -2.33
N ARG A 191 24.66 3.87 -2.49
CA ARG A 191 25.71 3.31 -3.38
C ARG A 191 25.49 3.69 -4.85
N LEU A 192 24.23 3.90 -5.26
CA LEU A 192 23.87 4.40 -6.60
C LEU A 192 23.96 5.94 -6.71
N GLY A 193 24.51 6.62 -5.71
CA GLY A 193 24.71 8.07 -5.71
C GLY A 193 23.49 8.89 -5.27
N TRP A 194 22.41 8.26 -4.82
CA TRP A 194 21.21 8.94 -4.35
C TRP A 194 21.29 9.31 -2.87
N ARG A 195 20.66 10.42 -2.51
CA ARG A 195 20.42 10.78 -1.12
C ARG A 195 18.92 10.64 -0.83
N VAL A 196 18.57 9.95 0.25
CA VAL A 196 17.17 9.75 0.65
C VAL A 196 16.82 10.76 1.75
N LEU A 197 15.77 11.55 1.53
CA LEU A 197 15.21 12.50 2.47
C LEU A 197 13.75 12.12 2.76
N ARG A 198 13.46 11.72 4.00
CA ARG A 198 12.10 11.41 4.44
C ARG A 198 11.44 12.64 5.06
N ILE A 199 10.19 12.87 4.67
CA ILE A 199 9.32 13.91 5.21
C ILE A 199 8.12 13.22 5.85
N SER A 200 7.88 13.50 7.13
CA SER A 200 6.70 12.97 7.82
C SER A 200 5.45 13.79 7.50
N GLU A 201 4.28 13.17 7.70
CA GLU A 201 2.99 13.85 7.61
C GLU A 201 2.90 15.08 8.51
N GLU A 202 3.38 14.96 9.75
CA GLU A 202 3.39 16.08 10.69
C GLU A 202 4.28 17.23 10.21
N GLU A 203 5.50 16.95 9.73
CA GLU A 203 6.40 17.97 9.20
C GLU A 203 5.76 18.72 8.03
N LEU A 204 5.17 18.00 7.08
CA LEU A 204 4.60 18.59 5.87
C LEU A 204 3.36 19.43 6.17
N LEU A 205 2.45 18.91 7.00
CA LEU A 205 1.18 19.59 7.29
C LEU A 205 1.36 20.77 8.25
N LYS A 206 2.14 20.60 9.32
CA LYS A 206 2.27 21.62 10.37
C LYS A 206 3.41 22.62 10.12
N ARG A 207 4.46 22.22 9.38
CA ARG A 207 5.67 23.04 9.20
C ARG A 207 6.18 23.03 7.74
N PRO A 208 5.34 23.34 6.74
CA PRO A 208 5.69 23.23 5.32
C PRO A 208 6.92 24.08 4.93
N GLU A 209 7.10 25.26 5.53
CA GLU A 209 8.29 26.09 5.29
C GLU A 209 9.58 25.45 5.78
N SER A 210 9.53 24.74 6.91
CA SER A 210 10.68 24.00 7.44
C SER A 210 11.05 22.85 6.51
N VAL A 211 10.05 22.15 5.96
CA VAL A 211 10.25 21.12 4.93
C VAL A 211 10.91 21.71 3.69
N LEU A 212 10.43 22.86 3.20
CA LEU A 212 11.04 23.53 2.04
C LEU A 212 12.50 23.90 2.31
N LYS A 213 12.81 24.51 3.45
CA LYS A 213 14.18 24.83 3.87
C LYS A 213 15.05 23.57 3.94
N LYS A 214 14.50 22.48 4.50
CA LYS A 214 15.17 21.17 4.59
C LYS A 214 15.49 20.63 3.20
N ILE A 215 14.53 20.62 2.27
CA ILE A 215 14.71 20.16 0.88
C ILE A 215 15.78 20.99 0.16
N THR A 216 15.68 22.32 0.19
CA THR A 216 16.65 23.22 -0.45
C THR A 216 18.05 23.03 0.11
N LYS A 217 18.20 23.02 1.45
CA LYS A 217 19.48 22.75 2.11
C LYS A 217 20.04 21.39 1.73
N TYR A 218 19.20 20.36 1.61
CA TYR A 218 19.65 19.01 1.25
C TYR A 218 20.13 18.96 -0.21
N ARG A 219 19.37 19.60 -1.11
CA ARG A 219 19.63 19.71 -2.56
C ARG A 219 20.91 20.44 -2.88
N ASP A 220 21.16 21.53 -2.17
CA ASP A 220 22.27 22.43 -2.48
C ASP A 220 23.52 22.14 -1.62
N ARG A 221 23.54 21.01 -0.87
CA ARG A 221 24.79 20.60 -0.19
C ARG A 221 25.88 20.29 -1.23
N PRO A 222 27.12 20.74 -0.98
CA PRO A 222 28.25 20.52 -1.88
C PRO A 222 28.68 19.05 -2.01
#